data_AF-A0A061NL39-F1
#
_entry.id   AF-A0A061NL39-F1
#
_cell.length_a   1.000
_cell.length_b   1.000
_cell.length_c   1.000
_cell.angle_alpha   90.00
_cell.angle_beta   90.00
_cell.angle_gamma   90.00
#
_symmetry.space_group_name_H-M   'P 1'
#
loop_
_entity.id
_entity.type
_entity.pdbx_description
1 polymer ?
#
loop_
_entity_poly.entity_id
_entity_poly.type
_entity_poly.pdbx_seq_one_letter_code
_entity_poly.pdbx_strand_id
1 'polypeptide(L)' 'MAQVSPVRGEEYTITKRVTVLAVERNIYGTDVRVRDEDGETYWTSADDLES' A
#
# COMPACT_ATOMS: atom_id res chain seq x y z
N MET A 1 -4.86 23.51 23.02
CA MET A 1 -4.44 22.39 23.88
C MET A 1 -5.00 21.13 23.24
N ALA A 2 -4.17 20.19 22.80
CA ALA A 2 -4.63 18.89 22.31
C ALA A 2 -3.85 17.81 23.08
N GLN A 3 -4.59 17.04 23.88
CA GLN A 3 -4.08 15.83 24.49
C GLN A 3 -4.44 14.68 23.54
N VAL A 4 -3.42 14.04 22.97
CA VAL A 4 -3.56 12.78 22.24
C VAL A 4 -2.87 11.70 23.06
N SER A 5 -3.65 10.72 23.49
CA SER A 5 -3.16 9.50 24.13
C SER A 5 -2.87 8.47 23.03
N PRO A 6 -1.77 7.70 23.09
CA PRO A 6 -1.47 6.69 22.09
C PRO A 6 -2.46 5.52 22.23
N VAL A 7 -3.40 5.42 21.29
CA VAL A 7 -4.19 4.21 21.08
C VAL A 7 -3.35 3.24 20.27
N ARG A 8 -3.03 2.08 20.87
CA ARG A 8 -2.30 0.99 20.21
C ARG A 8 -2.96 0.62 18.89
N GLY A 9 -2.20 0.69 17.80
CA GLY A 9 -2.57 0.17 16.48
C GLY A 9 -3.36 1.14 15.61
N GLU A 10 -2.86 2.37 15.44
CA GLU A 10 -3.33 3.25 14.37
C GLU A 10 -2.98 2.60 13.02
N GLU A 11 -3.97 1.97 12.38
CA GLU A 11 -3.93 1.67 10.96
C GLU A 11 -3.94 3.02 10.22
N TYR A 12 -2.76 3.54 9.92
CA TYR A 12 -2.63 4.70 9.06
C TYR A 12 -2.93 4.22 7.64
N THR A 13 -4.17 4.37 7.18
CA THR A 13 -4.49 4.26 5.75
C THR A 13 -3.89 5.49 5.05
N ILE A 14 -2.60 5.42 4.77
CA ILE A 14 -1.97 6.37 3.86
C ILE A 14 -2.56 6.02 2.49
N THR A 15 -3.48 6.82 1.97
CA THR A 15 -3.91 6.74 0.56
C THR A 15 -2.74 7.20 -0.31
N LYS A 16 -1.64 6.44 -0.28
CA LYS A 16 -0.39 6.74 -0.97
C LYS A 16 -0.67 6.55 -2.46
N ARG A 17 -0.51 7.62 -3.24
CA ARG A 17 -0.68 7.53 -4.69
C ARG A 17 0.49 6.74 -5.26
N VAL A 18 0.25 5.48 -5.58
CA VAL A 18 1.25 4.62 -6.20
C VAL A 18 1.08 4.58 -7.72
N THR A 19 2.19 4.43 -8.43
CA THR A 19 2.20 4.17 -9.87
C THR A 19 2.41 2.67 -10.10
N VAL A 20 1.48 2.02 -10.80
CA VAL A 20 1.63 0.61 -11.19
C VAL A 20 2.63 0.51 -12.34
N LEU A 21 3.68 -0.28 -12.15
CA LEU A 21 4.74 -0.51 -13.14
C LEU A 21 4.59 -1.84 -13.87
N ALA A 22 4.13 -2.89 -13.17
CA ALA A 22 3.94 -4.21 -13.72
C ALA A 22 2.81 -4.95 -12.99
N VAL A 23 2.18 -5.90 -13.69
CA VAL A 23 1.11 -6.74 -13.17
C VAL A 23 1.43 -8.18 -13.56
N GLU A 24 1.45 -9.09 -12.59
CA GLU A 24 1.67 -10.51 -12.79
C GLU A 24 0.54 -11.31 -12.15
N ARG A 25 -0.07 -12.20 -12.95
CA ARG A 25 -1.16 -13.05 -12.48
C ARG A 25 -0.67 -14.46 -12.29
N ASN A 26 -0.92 -15.02 -11.11
CA ASN A 26 -0.57 -16.40 -10.78
C ASN A 26 -1.79 -17.15 -10.22
N ILE A 27 -1.59 -18.41 -9.84
CA ILE A 27 -2.66 -19.27 -9.31
C ILE A 27 -3.16 -18.84 -7.93
N TYR A 28 -2.41 -18.00 -7.23
CA TYR A 28 -2.71 -17.52 -5.87
C TYR A 28 -3.34 -16.11 -5.88
N GLY A 29 -3.22 -15.35 -6.97
CA GLY A 29 -3.76 -14.00 -7.07
C GLY A 29 -3.11 -13.17 -8.17
N THR A 30 -3.20 -11.85 -7.99
CA THR A 30 -2.56 -10.86 -8.86
C THR A 30 -1.56 -10.08 -8.02
N ASP A 31 -0.28 -10.20 -8.37
CA ASP A 31 0.80 -9.41 -7.81
C ASP A 31 1.04 -8.19 -8.70
N VAL A 32 1.28 -7.04 -8.07
CA VAL A 32 1.53 -5.77 -8.75
C VAL A 32 2.81 -5.14 -8.24
N ARG A 33 3.63 -4.68 -9.18
CA ARG A 33 4.82 -3.90 -8.87
C ARG A 33 4.44 -2.44 -8.88
N VAL A 34 4.61 -1.78 -7.75
CA VAL A 34 4.26 -0.38 -7.59
C VAL A 34 5.49 0.46 -7.32
N ARG A 35 5.44 1.72 -7.74
CA ARG A 35 6.35 2.77 -7.32
C ARG A 35 5.60 3.80 -6.49
N ASP A 36 6.10 4.10 -5.32
CA ASP A 36 5.55 5.13 -4.45
C ASP A 36 6.05 6.54 -4.83
N GLU A 37 5.52 7.58 -4.19
CA GLU A 37 5.91 8.98 -4.41
C GLU A 37 7.37 9.31 -4.05
N ASP A 38 7.98 8.58 -3.10
CA ASP A 38 9.40 8.68 -2.77
C ASP A 38 10.29 7.99 -3.83
N GLY A 39 9.66 7.26 -4.77
CA GLY A 39 10.33 6.53 -5.83
C GLY A 39 10.71 5.10 -5.45
N GLU A 40 10.36 4.65 -4.24
CA GLU A 40 10.57 3.29 -3.79
C GLU A 40 9.72 2.33 -4.62
N THR A 41 10.29 1.18 -4.99
CA THR A 41 9.62 0.20 -5.84
C THR A 41 9.55 -1.14 -5.13
N TYR A 42 8.34 -1.66 -4.96
CA TYR A 42 8.08 -2.93 -4.28
C TYR A 42 6.96 -3.71 -4.96
N TRP A 43 6.87 -5.00 -4.62
CA TRP A 43 5.76 -5.87 -5.01
C TRP A 43 4.73 -5.92 -3.89
N THR A 44 3.46 -5.84 -4.25
CA THR A 44 2.32 -6.05 -3.34
C THR A 44 1.19 -6.77 -4.07
N SER A 45 0.20 -7.27 -3.34
CA SER A 45 -1.00 -7.86 -3.92
C SER A 45 -1.92 -6.78 -4.48
N ALA A 46 -2.56 -7.02 -5.62
CA ALA A 46 -3.54 -6.08 -6.18
C ALA A 46 -4.72 -5.82 -5.22
N ASP A 47 -5.14 -6.86 -4.49
CA ASP A 47 -6.22 -6.81 -3.51
C ASP A 47 -5.93 -5.82 -2.36
N ASP A 48 -4.65 -5.68 -1.99
CA ASP A 48 -4.18 -4.77 -0.94
C ASP A 48 -4.27 -3.29 -1.36
N LEU A 49 -4.31 -3.02 -2.67
CA LEU A 49 -4.43 -1.67 -3.22
C LEU A 49 -5.88 -1.22 -3.44
N GLU A 50 -6.86 -2.13 -3.43
CA GLU A 50 -8.27 -1.79 -3.65
C GLU A 50 -9.04 -1.45 -2.36
N SER A 51 -8.42 -1.55 -1.18
CA SER A 51 -9.07 -1.32 0.12
C SER A 51 -8.91 0.08 0.72
#